data_AF-A0A9X4M465-F1
#
_entry.id   AF-A0A9X4M465-F1
#
_cell.length_a   1.000
_cell.length_b   1.000
_cell.length_c   1.000
_cell.angle_alpha   90.00
_cell.angle_beta   90.00
_cell.angle_gamma   90.00
#
_symmetry.space_group_name_H-M   'P 1'
#
loop_
_entity.id
_entity.type
_entity.pdbx_description
1 polymer ?
#
loop_
_entity_poly.entity_id
_entity_poly.type
_entity_poly.pdbx_seq_one_letter_code
_entity_poly.pdbx_strand_id
1 'polypeptide(L)'
;MESIRKQVTDNLDQLLDILPPRIKNSLELCGGLEQLVEIVMDLGRLPEARYFDTTKYLTDDPITKEDLAICVQQVGEFGGDNRAGIERTLHRISAIRNRKGEIIGLTCRVGRAVYGTIAMIRDLVETGKSILLLGKPGMGKTTALREIARVLADDLNKRVVIIDSSNEIAGDGDIPHPAIGRARRMQVSQPELQHQVMIEAVENHMPEVIVIDEIGTELEALAARTIAERGVQLVGTAHGNQLANLIKNPTLSDLIGGIQSVTLGDEEMRRRGLPQKSILERKAQPTFDIAVEMWERYRWAVHTDVAGTIDMLLRDRDPGRQIRAVSDAGEVTTTEEKPKNPEVMRNPAVKGWRATGKIKPLPIDPQVQMRSEVADLTSKIDRNIDRNIDRIDRNTVAELNESIVEEEEEFGDLASYDTMRERFGTLNVYLYGVSRHQTEQVVQSINLPIEITKDLDEADIVLALRSQIRTSSKVRQVAEARQIPIHAIKTSTLPQITRALRRILHIDESPTDTISDLNMFAYGDSEDEIEALEETRLAVEQIVIPKGQPVELLPRSSIIRRMQHELVEHYQLRSESYGSEPNRRLRIFPN
;
A
#
# COMPACT_ATOMS: atom_id res chain seq x y z
N MET A 1 38.95 -10.44 -10.03
CA MET A 1 37.57 -10.05 -9.71
C MET A 1 37.63 -8.59 -9.31
N GLU A 2 37.25 -7.73 -10.24
CA GLU A 2 37.19 -6.29 -10.00
C GLU A 2 36.07 -6.07 -8.98
N SER A 3 36.38 -5.45 -7.84
CA SER A 3 35.37 -5.11 -6.83
C SER A 3 34.20 -4.42 -7.52
N ILE A 4 32.95 -4.80 -7.23
CA ILE A 4 31.73 -4.12 -7.70
C ILE A 4 31.67 -2.76 -6.99
N ARG A 5 32.61 -1.87 -7.35
CA ARG A 5 32.73 -0.54 -6.81
C ARG A 5 31.86 0.33 -7.69
N LYS A 6 30.77 0.79 -7.09
CA LYS A 6 29.73 1.60 -7.70
C LYS A 6 30.37 2.82 -8.36
N GLN A 7 30.44 2.81 -9.69
CA GLN A 7 30.84 4.00 -10.45
C GLN A 7 29.59 4.86 -10.58
N VAL A 8 29.68 6.10 -10.10
CA VAL A 8 28.64 7.12 -10.27
C VAL A 8 29.21 8.17 -11.20
N THR A 9 28.52 8.43 -12.30
CA THR A 9 28.83 9.54 -13.19
C THR A 9 27.66 10.51 -13.18
N ASP A 10 27.90 11.77 -12.85
CA ASP A 10 26.85 12.78 -12.72
C ASP A 10 26.99 13.94 -13.70
N ASN A 11 28.13 14.10 -14.39
CA ASN A 11 28.35 15.15 -15.40
C ASN A 11 28.02 16.57 -14.90
N LEU A 12 28.18 16.78 -13.58
CA LEU A 12 27.67 17.98 -12.91
C LEU A 12 28.21 19.29 -13.48
N ASP A 13 29.44 19.30 -14.00
CA ASP A 13 30.04 20.47 -14.65
C ASP A 13 29.13 21.05 -15.75
N GLN A 14 28.47 20.20 -16.54
CA GLN A 14 27.58 20.63 -17.61
C GLN A 14 26.32 21.31 -17.06
N LEU A 15 25.82 20.86 -15.90
CA LEU A 15 24.72 21.54 -15.21
C LEU A 15 25.17 22.86 -14.61
N LEU A 16 26.39 22.93 -14.07
CA LEU A 16 26.90 24.18 -13.52
C LEU A 16 27.11 25.25 -14.59
N ASP A 17 27.49 24.85 -15.81
CA ASP A 17 27.71 25.75 -16.94
C ASP A 17 26.45 26.45 -17.44
N ILE A 18 25.25 25.89 -17.19
CA ILE A 18 23.99 26.55 -17.54
C ILE A 18 23.55 27.60 -16.50
N LEU A 19 24.16 27.61 -15.31
CA LEU A 19 23.75 28.49 -14.22
C LEU A 19 24.36 29.89 -14.33
N PRO A 20 23.74 30.92 -13.73
CA PRO A 20 24.34 32.25 -13.67
C PRO A 20 25.66 32.20 -12.88
N PRO A 21 26.70 32.97 -13.28
CA PRO A 21 28.02 32.90 -12.65
C PRO A 21 28.01 33.05 -11.13
N ARG A 22 27.13 33.91 -10.59
CA ARG A 22 26.99 34.11 -9.14
C ARG A 22 26.50 32.85 -8.41
N ILE A 23 25.61 32.09 -9.03
CA ILE A 23 25.03 30.85 -8.47
C ILE A 23 26.03 29.71 -8.57
N LYS A 24 26.67 29.57 -9.74
CA LYS A 24 27.75 28.61 -9.98
C LYS A 24 28.88 28.76 -8.96
N ASN A 25 29.41 29.99 -8.82
CA ASN A 25 30.51 30.26 -7.90
C ASN A 25 30.12 29.95 -6.44
N SER A 26 28.89 30.26 -6.04
CA SER A 26 28.41 29.96 -4.69
C SER A 26 28.30 28.45 -4.43
N LEU A 27 27.81 27.68 -5.40
CA LEU A 27 27.76 26.21 -5.32
C LEU A 27 29.16 25.61 -5.16
N GLU A 28 30.13 26.07 -5.95
CA GLU A 28 31.52 25.63 -5.87
C GLU A 28 32.16 25.98 -4.51
N LEU A 29 31.84 27.16 -3.95
CA LEU A 29 32.28 27.58 -2.61
C LEU A 29 31.62 26.79 -1.47
N CYS A 30 30.33 26.46 -1.60
CA CYS A 30 29.57 25.72 -0.59
C CYS A 30 30.04 24.27 -0.43
N GLY A 31 30.64 23.69 -1.48
CA GLY A 31 31.06 22.30 -1.53
C GLY A 31 29.89 21.31 -1.45
N GLY A 32 30.19 20.01 -1.29
CA GLY A 32 29.16 18.97 -1.14
C GLY A 32 28.39 18.62 -2.41
N LEU A 33 28.94 18.97 -3.58
CA LEU A 33 28.34 18.75 -4.89
C LEU A 33 27.93 17.28 -5.17
N GLU A 34 28.65 16.31 -4.59
CA GLU A 34 28.31 14.89 -4.68
C GLU A 34 26.93 14.54 -4.09
N GLN A 35 26.48 15.33 -3.11
CA GLN A 35 25.18 15.15 -2.42
C GLN A 35 24.09 16.08 -2.96
N LEU A 36 24.40 16.95 -3.92
CA LEU A 36 23.46 17.92 -4.47
C LEU A 36 22.32 17.19 -5.21
N VAL A 37 21.08 17.43 -4.82
CA VAL A 37 19.90 16.80 -5.42
C VAL A 37 19.30 17.72 -6.48
N GLU A 38 19.10 18.99 -6.14
CA GLU A 38 18.52 19.98 -7.06
C GLU A 38 18.87 21.41 -6.64
N ILE A 39 18.74 22.31 -7.61
CA ILE A 39 18.89 23.76 -7.44
C ILE A 39 17.56 24.41 -7.82
N VAL A 40 17.03 25.27 -6.96
CA VAL A 40 15.75 25.95 -7.15
C VAL A 40 16.00 27.45 -7.30
N MET A 41 15.48 28.02 -8.39
CA MET A 41 15.61 29.42 -8.73
C MET A 41 14.24 30.01 -9.06
N ASP A 42 13.63 30.71 -8.11
CA ASP A 42 12.32 31.33 -8.27
C ASP A 42 12.46 32.86 -8.28
N LEU A 43 11.85 33.52 -9.27
CA LEU A 43 11.89 34.98 -9.42
C LEU A 43 11.48 35.69 -8.13
N GLY A 44 12.37 36.55 -7.61
CA GLY A 44 12.15 37.32 -6.38
C GLY A 44 12.40 36.54 -5.08
N ARG A 45 12.87 35.29 -5.14
CA ARG A 45 13.28 34.49 -3.97
C ARG A 45 14.78 34.25 -3.98
N LEU A 46 15.32 33.89 -2.82
CA LEU A 46 16.71 33.49 -2.71
C LEU A 46 16.92 32.13 -3.41
N PRO A 47 18.01 31.94 -4.16
CA PRO A 47 18.34 30.66 -4.78
C PRO A 47 18.65 29.60 -3.73
N GLU A 48 18.06 28.41 -3.88
CA GLU A 48 18.22 27.29 -2.95
C GLU A 48 18.97 26.14 -3.62
N ALA A 49 19.91 25.53 -2.89
CA ALA A 49 20.49 24.23 -3.20
C ALA A 49 20.01 23.20 -2.18
N ARG A 50 19.44 22.12 -2.67
CA ARG A 50 18.94 21.00 -1.86
C ARG A 50 19.90 19.83 -1.97
N TYR A 51 20.37 19.36 -0.82
CA TYR A 51 21.18 18.17 -0.63
C TYR A 51 20.30 17.07 -0.03
N PHE A 52 20.80 15.84 0.09
CA PHE A 52 20.01 14.73 0.66
C PHE A 52 19.45 15.03 2.06
N ASP A 53 20.27 15.68 2.91
CA ASP A 53 19.93 15.89 4.32
C ASP A 53 19.62 17.35 4.68
N THR A 54 19.99 18.30 3.81
CA THR A 54 19.92 19.73 4.13
C THR A 54 19.60 20.59 2.92
N THR A 55 19.05 21.78 3.17
CA THR A 55 18.82 22.82 2.16
C THR A 55 19.61 24.06 2.55
N LYS A 56 20.24 24.71 1.56
CA LYS A 56 21.05 25.92 1.78
C LYS A 56 20.67 27.01 0.77
N TYR A 57 20.61 28.25 1.23
CA TYR A 57 20.57 29.41 0.34
C TYR A 57 21.96 29.67 -0.23
N LEU A 58 22.03 29.92 -1.54
CA LEU A 58 23.29 30.11 -2.25
C LEU A 58 23.77 31.57 -2.20
N THR A 59 22.86 32.53 -2.25
CA THR A 59 23.20 33.96 -2.21
C THR A 59 22.17 34.74 -1.41
N ASP A 60 22.57 35.86 -0.84
CA ASP A 60 21.67 36.79 -0.12
C ASP A 60 20.82 37.65 -1.09
N ASP A 61 21.17 37.67 -2.37
CA ASP A 61 20.42 38.38 -3.41
C ASP A 61 19.35 37.50 -4.07
N PRO A 62 18.10 37.98 -4.20
CA PRO A 62 17.03 37.26 -4.89
C PRO A 62 17.35 36.96 -6.37
N ILE A 63 16.71 35.94 -6.92
CA ILE A 63 16.74 35.61 -8.35
C ILE A 63 16.04 36.69 -9.15
N THR A 64 16.72 37.16 -10.20
CA THR A 64 16.24 38.17 -11.14
C THR A 64 15.71 37.53 -12.42
N LYS A 65 15.06 38.32 -13.29
CA LYS A 65 14.62 37.81 -14.59
C LYS A 65 15.81 37.49 -15.50
N GLU A 66 16.88 38.27 -15.37
CA GLU A 66 18.13 38.11 -16.10
C GLU A 66 18.81 36.78 -15.77
N ASP A 67 18.81 36.37 -14.49
CA ASP A 67 19.35 35.07 -14.07
C ASP A 67 18.63 33.90 -14.75
N LEU A 68 17.28 33.95 -14.75
CA LEU A 68 16.47 32.93 -15.41
C LEU A 68 16.68 32.94 -16.93
N ALA A 69 16.79 34.12 -17.54
CA ALA A 69 17.03 34.26 -18.97
C ALA A 69 18.37 33.65 -19.41
N ILE A 70 19.44 33.83 -18.61
CA ILE A 70 20.75 33.19 -18.85
C ILE A 70 20.58 31.66 -18.89
N CYS A 71 19.91 31.09 -17.90
CA CYS A 71 19.70 29.65 -17.83
C CYS A 71 18.91 29.14 -19.04
N VAL A 72 17.80 29.79 -19.38
CA VAL A 72 16.93 29.42 -20.49
C VAL A 72 17.70 29.50 -21.82
N GLN A 73 18.55 30.51 -22.00
CA GLN A 73 19.36 30.65 -23.21
C GLN A 73 20.38 29.51 -23.37
N GLN A 74 20.98 29.05 -22.26
CA GLN A 74 21.96 27.95 -22.29
C GLN A 74 21.29 26.57 -22.45
N VAL A 75 20.13 26.37 -21.84
CA VAL A 75 19.38 25.10 -21.90
C VAL A 75 18.71 24.90 -23.25
N GLY A 76 18.18 25.98 -23.85
CA GLY A 76 17.45 25.91 -25.13
C GLY A 76 15.93 25.85 -24.93
N GLU A 77 15.26 25.08 -25.78
CA GLU A 77 13.80 25.02 -25.83
C GLU A 77 13.22 24.04 -24.79
N PHE A 78 12.11 24.43 -24.16
CA PHE A 78 11.38 23.58 -23.23
C PHE A 78 10.26 22.85 -23.95
N GLY A 79 10.09 21.56 -23.67
CA GLY A 79 9.01 20.74 -24.20
C GLY A 79 7.62 21.16 -23.70
N GLY A 80 6.59 20.52 -24.25
CA GLY A 80 5.18 20.78 -23.91
C GLY A 80 4.82 20.50 -22.45
N ASP A 81 5.64 19.73 -21.73
CA ASP A 81 5.54 19.42 -20.31
C ASP A 81 6.34 20.38 -19.40
N ASN A 82 6.89 21.46 -19.96
CA ASN A 82 7.80 22.42 -19.31
C ASN A 82 9.12 21.80 -18.82
N ARG A 83 9.56 20.69 -19.42
CA ARG A 83 10.87 20.10 -19.14
C ARG A 83 11.86 20.40 -20.26
N ALA A 84 13.12 20.50 -19.89
CA ALA A 84 14.26 20.50 -20.78
C ALA A 84 15.38 19.68 -20.15
N GLY A 85 16.27 19.15 -21.00
CA GLY A 85 17.44 18.40 -20.59
C GLY A 85 18.71 19.04 -21.12
N ILE A 86 19.84 18.63 -20.56
CA ILE A 86 21.14 18.89 -21.16
C ILE A 86 21.53 17.63 -21.93
N GLU A 87 21.76 17.76 -23.24
CA GLU A 87 22.12 16.66 -24.12
C GLU A 87 23.23 15.79 -23.51
N ARG A 88 23.12 14.46 -23.68
CA ARG A 88 24.08 13.48 -23.15
C ARG A 88 24.17 13.43 -21.61
N THR A 89 23.36 14.18 -20.86
CA THR A 89 23.28 14.12 -19.40
C THR A 89 21.96 13.49 -18.93
N LEU A 90 21.85 13.25 -17.62
CA LEU A 90 20.57 12.90 -16.98
C LEU A 90 19.97 14.09 -16.22
N HIS A 91 20.56 15.29 -16.35
CA HIS A 91 20.05 16.47 -15.67
C HIS A 91 18.73 16.91 -16.28
N ARG A 92 17.85 17.40 -15.41
CA ARG A 92 16.53 17.86 -15.80
C ARG A 92 16.31 19.28 -15.32
N ILE A 93 15.82 20.13 -16.21
CA ILE A 93 15.45 21.50 -15.92
C ILE A 93 13.94 21.62 -16.12
N SER A 94 13.23 21.93 -15.05
CA SER A 94 11.77 22.11 -15.07
C SER A 94 11.42 23.57 -14.90
N ALA A 95 10.66 24.13 -15.85
CA ALA A 95 10.25 25.53 -15.83
C ALA A 95 8.88 25.71 -15.18
N ILE A 96 8.77 26.74 -14.36
CA ILE A 96 7.49 27.26 -13.84
C ILE A 96 7.13 28.49 -14.65
N ARG A 97 5.92 28.50 -15.23
CA ARG A 97 5.43 29.60 -16.06
C ARG A 97 4.29 30.36 -15.40
N ASN A 98 4.24 31.67 -15.63
CA ASN A 98 3.10 32.49 -15.24
C ASN A 98 1.94 32.36 -16.25
N ARG A 99 0.80 33.01 -15.98
CA ARG A 99 -0.38 32.99 -16.87
C ARG A 99 -0.13 33.56 -18.27
N LYS A 100 0.95 34.32 -18.48
CA LYS A 100 1.36 34.85 -19.79
C LYS A 100 2.32 33.90 -20.53
N GLY A 101 2.67 32.75 -19.94
CA GLY A 101 3.61 31.79 -20.49
C GLY A 101 5.09 32.12 -20.24
N GLU A 102 5.38 33.20 -19.52
CA GLU A 102 6.77 33.58 -19.20
C GLU A 102 7.31 32.67 -18.09
N ILE A 103 8.57 32.25 -18.22
CA ILE A 103 9.27 31.47 -17.19
C ILE A 103 9.55 32.39 -15.99
N ILE A 104 9.09 31.97 -14.81
CA ILE A 104 9.24 32.69 -13.54
C ILE A 104 9.99 31.87 -12.48
N GLY A 105 10.32 30.61 -12.79
CA GLY A 105 11.13 29.77 -11.91
C GLY A 105 11.70 28.57 -12.65
N LEU A 106 12.80 28.04 -12.14
CA LEU A 106 13.49 26.87 -12.65
C LEU A 106 13.84 25.92 -11.50
N THR A 107 13.62 24.63 -11.71
CA THR A 107 14.14 23.55 -10.87
C THR A 107 15.14 22.73 -11.68
N CYS A 108 16.42 22.79 -11.31
CA CYS A 108 17.52 22.10 -11.95
C CYS A 108 17.87 20.86 -11.13
N ARG A 109 17.39 19.69 -11.53
CA ARG A 109 17.62 18.41 -10.84
C ARG A 109 18.88 17.74 -11.34
N VAL A 110 19.71 17.28 -10.41
CA VAL A 110 20.96 16.57 -10.71
C VAL A 110 20.65 15.11 -11.05
N GLY A 111 20.82 14.74 -12.32
CA GLY A 111 20.76 13.35 -12.75
C GLY A 111 22.09 12.64 -12.52
N ARG A 112 22.03 11.38 -12.08
CA ARG A 112 23.21 10.54 -11.87
C ARG A 112 23.02 9.18 -12.52
N ALA A 113 24.03 8.73 -13.25
CA ALA A 113 24.11 7.37 -13.74
C ALA A 113 24.91 6.53 -12.75
N VAL A 114 24.33 5.40 -12.36
CA VAL A 114 24.91 4.47 -11.39
C VAL A 114 25.13 3.14 -12.11
N TYR A 115 26.35 2.63 -12.04
CA TYR A 115 26.75 1.34 -12.62
C TYR A 115 27.04 0.30 -11.53
N GLY A 116 27.00 -0.98 -11.91
CA GLY A 116 27.24 -2.14 -11.07
C GLY A 116 25.98 -2.76 -10.45
N THR A 117 24.80 -2.19 -10.71
CA THR A 117 23.52 -2.69 -10.18
C THR A 117 23.14 -4.02 -10.83
N ILE A 118 23.54 -4.20 -12.10
CA ILE A 118 23.25 -5.40 -12.88
C ILE A 118 23.91 -6.67 -12.35
N ALA A 119 24.96 -6.57 -11.54
CA ALA A 119 25.71 -7.72 -11.06
C ALA A 119 24.83 -8.81 -10.42
N MET A 120 23.71 -8.41 -9.78
CA MET A 120 22.76 -9.33 -9.17
C MET A 120 22.02 -10.21 -10.18
N ILE A 121 21.85 -9.79 -11.43
CA ILE A 121 21.02 -10.50 -12.43
C ILE A 121 21.72 -10.65 -13.79
N ARG A 122 23.03 -10.43 -13.86
CA ARG A 122 23.78 -10.44 -15.12
C ARG A 122 23.64 -11.78 -15.86
N ASP A 123 23.76 -12.88 -15.13
CA ASP A 123 23.50 -14.25 -15.60
C ASP A 123 22.09 -14.40 -16.19
N LEU A 124 21.07 -13.78 -15.59
CA LEU A 124 19.69 -13.82 -16.07
C LEU A 124 19.52 -13.03 -17.37
N VAL A 125 20.15 -11.86 -17.47
CA VAL A 125 20.14 -11.02 -18.69
C VAL A 125 20.80 -11.75 -19.86
N GLU A 126 21.89 -12.46 -19.60
CA GLU A 126 22.62 -13.26 -20.59
C GLU A 126 21.80 -14.43 -21.15
N THR A 127 20.76 -14.91 -20.44
CA THR A 127 19.89 -16.00 -20.94
C THR A 127 19.09 -15.63 -22.18
N GLY A 128 18.88 -14.34 -22.45
CA GLY A 128 18.04 -13.86 -23.55
C GLY A 128 16.53 -13.96 -23.30
N LYS A 129 16.10 -14.40 -22.12
CA LYS A 129 14.70 -14.45 -21.71
C LYS A 129 14.12 -13.06 -21.41
N SER A 130 12.81 -12.92 -21.50
CA SER A 130 12.13 -11.66 -21.16
C SER A 130 12.09 -11.47 -19.65
N ILE A 131 12.44 -10.26 -19.18
CA ILE A 131 12.60 -9.92 -17.76
C ILE A 131 11.66 -8.79 -17.37
N LEU A 132 10.85 -9.01 -16.33
CA LEU A 132 10.01 -8.01 -15.69
C LEU A 132 10.61 -7.55 -14.36
N LEU A 133 10.80 -6.25 -14.19
CA LEU A 133 11.25 -5.64 -12.94
C LEU A 133 10.05 -5.05 -12.18
N LEU A 134 9.91 -5.41 -10.91
CA LEU A 134 8.87 -4.95 -10.01
C LEU A 134 9.48 -4.32 -8.77
N GLY A 135 8.76 -3.43 -8.09
CA GLY A 135 9.22 -2.83 -6.85
C GLY A 135 8.60 -1.46 -6.61
N LYS A 136 8.73 -0.98 -5.37
CA LYS A 136 8.23 0.35 -4.96
C LYS A 136 8.90 1.47 -5.78
N PRO A 137 8.30 2.68 -5.84
CA PRO A 137 8.99 3.86 -6.34
C PRO A 137 10.34 4.08 -5.61
N GLY A 138 11.34 4.58 -6.32
CA GLY A 138 12.66 4.92 -5.71
C GLY A 138 13.62 3.75 -5.46
N MET A 139 13.27 2.51 -5.83
CA MET A 139 14.11 1.33 -5.59
C MET A 139 15.24 1.13 -6.60
N GLY A 140 15.31 1.97 -7.65
CA GLY A 140 16.35 1.90 -8.67
C GLY A 140 15.96 1.11 -9.93
N LYS A 141 14.66 0.88 -10.17
CA LYS A 141 14.15 0.19 -11.38
C LYS A 141 14.73 0.77 -12.68
N THR A 142 14.59 2.08 -12.88
CA THR A 142 15.13 2.79 -14.05
C THR A 142 16.66 2.71 -14.14
N THR A 143 17.35 2.69 -12.99
CA THR A 143 18.81 2.51 -12.95
C THR A 143 19.20 1.12 -13.45
N ALA A 144 18.48 0.09 -13.00
CA ALA A 144 18.67 -1.27 -13.49
C ALA A 144 18.33 -1.39 -14.97
N LEU A 145 17.17 -0.86 -15.43
CA LEU A 145 16.79 -0.86 -16.85
C LEU A 145 17.85 -0.24 -17.75
N ARG A 146 18.36 0.93 -17.37
CA ARG A 146 19.41 1.64 -18.11
C ARG A 146 20.66 0.79 -18.26
N GLU A 147 21.10 0.16 -17.17
CA GLU A 147 22.28 -0.70 -17.19
C GLU A 147 22.05 -2.00 -17.96
N ILE A 148 20.86 -2.61 -17.85
CA ILE A 148 20.47 -3.78 -18.66
C ILE A 148 20.55 -3.44 -20.15
N ALA A 149 20.01 -2.28 -20.55
CA ALA A 149 20.06 -1.82 -21.93
C ALA A 149 21.49 -1.68 -22.44
N ARG A 150 22.38 -1.06 -21.64
CA ARG A 150 23.81 -0.93 -21.95
C ARG A 150 24.49 -2.28 -22.11
N VAL A 151 24.30 -3.21 -21.16
CA VAL A 151 24.92 -4.54 -21.20
C VAL A 151 24.43 -5.33 -22.42
N LEU A 152 23.12 -5.30 -22.71
CA LEU A 152 22.57 -5.97 -23.88
C LEU A 152 23.10 -5.36 -25.19
N ALA A 153 23.21 -4.03 -25.24
CA ALA A 153 23.68 -3.31 -26.41
C ALA A 153 25.18 -3.47 -26.61
N ASP A 154 26.02 -3.12 -25.63
CA ASP A 154 27.48 -3.05 -25.77
C ASP A 154 28.16 -4.40 -25.55
N ASP A 155 27.88 -5.07 -24.43
CA ASP A 155 28.58 -6.31 -24.04
C ASP A 155 28.08 -7.50 -24.89
N LEU A 156 26.75 -7.65 -25.04
CA LEU A 156 26.12 -8.77 -25.77
C LEU A 156 25.84 -8.46 -27.24
N ASN A 157 26.18 -7.26 -27.67
CA ASN A 157 26.09 -6.82 -29.04
C ASN A 157 24.69 -6.84 -29.70
N LYS A 158 23.60 -6.81 -28.92
CA LYS A 158 22.23 -6.91 -29.44
C LYS A 158 21.70 -5.59 -30.01
N ARG A 159 20.72 -5.70 -30.92
CA ARG A 159 19.90 -4.57 -31.40
C ARG A 159 18.87 -4.21 -30.33
N VAL A 160 19.23 -3.26 -29.45
CA VAL A 160 18.38 -2.78 -28.36
C VAL A 160 17.66 -1.49 -28.76
N VAL A 161 16.35 -1.46 -28.58
CA VAL A 161 15.52 -0.24 -28.67
C VAL A 161 14.88 0.04 -27.32
N ILE A 162 15.03 1.26 -26.82
CA ILE A 162 14.44 1.76 -25.58
C ILE A 162 13.23 2.61 -25.95
N ILE A 163 12.07 2.30 -25.36
CA ILE A 163 10.86 3.12 -25.42
C ILE A 163 10.82 3.95 -24.14
N ASP A 164 11.09 5.25 -24.26
CA ASP A 164 11.28 6.16 -23.13
C ASP A 164 10.18 7.22 -23.12
N SER A 165 9.17 7.03 -22.28
CA SER A 165 8.01 7.94 -22.17
C SER A 165 8.23 9.07 -21.16
N SER A 166 9.07 8.84 -20.14
CA SER A 166 9.35 9.78 -19.07
C SER A 166 10.72 10.49 -19.22
N ASN A 167 11.49 10.09 -20.24
CA ASN A 167 12.89 10.46 -20.49
C ASN A 167 13.81 10.12 -19.30
N GLU A 168 13.42 9.14 -18.47
CA GLU A 168 14.21 8.78 -17.29
C GLU A 168 15.33 7.80 -17.62
N ILE A 169 15.19 6.96 -18.64
CA ILE A 169 16.21 5.95 -18.97
C ILE A 169 17.39 6.62 -19.67
N ALA A 170 17.13 7.38 -20.72
CA ALA A 170 18.16 7.92 -21.59
C ALA A 170 18.42 9.42 -21.39
N GLY A 171 17.72 10.07 -20.48
CA GLY A 171 17.84 11.50 -20.21
C GLY A 171 16.96 12.36 -21.10
N ASP A 172 16.76 13.60 -20.66
CA ASP A 172 16.04 14.63 -21.41
C ASP A 172 16.93 15.18 -22.55
N GLY A 173 16.33 15.66 -23.66
CA GLY A 173 17.03 16.17 -24.86
C GLY A 173 17.16 15.14 -25.98
N ASP A 174 17.61 15.56 -27.17
CA ASP A 174 17.61 14.73 -28.41
C ASP A 174 18.73 13.68 -28.45
N ILE A 175 19.87 13.98 -27.83
CA ILE A 175 21.02 13.08 -27.78
C ILE A 175 21.01 12.32 -26.45
N PRO A 176 20.85 10.98 -26.47
CA PRO A 176 20.72 10.19 -25.26
C PRO A 176 22.02 10.13 -24.44
N HIS A 177 21.88 9.89 -23.14
CA HIS A 177 22.98 9.70 -22.20
C HIS A 177 23.82 8.46 -22.54
N PRO A 178 25.18 8.52 -22.50
CA PRO A 178 26.05 7.39 -22.83
C PRO A 178 25.83 6.11 -22.00
N ALA A 179 25.21 6.22 -20.83
CA ALA A 179 24.90 5.09 -19.95
C ALA A 179 23.95 4.05 -20.54
N ILE A 180 23.25 4.33 -21.65
CA ILE A 180 22.48 3.30 -22.39
C ILE A 180 23.34 2.53 -23.41
N GLY A 181 24.63 2.86 -23.52
CA GLY A 181 25.53 2.30 -24.52
C GLY A 181 25.12 2.70 -25.93
N ARG A 182 25.23 1.77 -26.88
CA ARG A 182 24.76 1.99 -28.26
C ARG A 182 23.26 1.70 -28.48
N ALA A 183 22.49 1.48 -27.42
CA ALA A 183 21.06 1.26 -27.56
C ALA A 183 20.40 2.47 -28.26
N ARG A 184 19.40 2.18 -29.10
CA ARG A 184 18.63 3.23 -29.79
C ARG A 184 17.47 3.64 -28.89
N ARG A 185 17.14 4.93 -28.86
CA ARG A 185 16.00 5.46 -28.11
C ARG A 185 14.89 5.89 -29.06
N MET A 186 13.66 5.54 -28.72
CA MET A 186 12.44 6.15 -29.25
C MET A 186 11.74 6.89 -28.13
N GLN A 187 11.59 8.20 -28.28
CA GLN A 187 10.87 9.03 -27.32
C GLN A 187 9.38 8.97 -27.59
N VAL A 188 8.59 8.88 -26.52
CA VAL A 188 7.13 8.94 -26.62
C VAL A 188 6.69 10.39 -26.38
N SER A 189 5.94 10.96 -27.32
CA SER A 189 5.47 12.35 -27.22
C SER A 189 4.43 12.55 -26.13
N GLN A 190 3.58 11.54 -25.89
CA GLN A 190 2.54 11.52 -24.87
C GLN A 190 2.47 10.12 -24.27
N PRO A 191 2.42 9.96 -22.93
CA PRO A 191 2.42 8.65 -22.28
C PRO A 191 1.36 7.68 -22.84
N GLU A 192 0.18 8.18 -23.21
CA GLU A 192 -0.92 7.38 -23.74
C GLU A 192 -0.59 6.72 -25.10
N LEU A 193 0.38 7.26 -25.84
CA LEU A 193 0.83 6.76 -27.14
C LEU A 193 1.96 5.73 -27.02
N GLN A 194 2.42 5.40 -25.82
CA GLN A 194 3.54 4.48 -25.59
C GLN A 194 3.35 3.14 -26.32
N HIS A 195 2.15 2.56 -26.26
CA HIS A 195 1.82 1.32 -26.97
C HIS A 195 2.03 1.41 -28.50
N GLN A 196 1.76 2.56 -29.12
CA GLN A 196 1.95 2.73 -30.57
C GLN A 196 3.44 2.76 -30.91
N VAL A 197 4.22 3.49 -30.12
CA VAL A 197 5.68 3.57 -30.28
C VAL A 197 6.33 2.19 -30.06
N MET A 198 5.82 1.39 -29.12
CA MET A 198 6.25 0.01 -28.93
C MET A 198 6.05 -0.86 -30.19
N ILE A 199 4.91 -0.75 -30.86
CA ILE A 199 4.63 -1.48 -32.10
C ILE A 199 5.49 -0.96 -33.26
N GLU A 200 5.58 0.36 -33.41
CA GLU A 200 6.40 1.04 -34.41
C GLU A 200 7.87 0.59 -34.32
N ALA A 201 8.40 0.46 -33.10
CA ALA A 201 9.77 -0.01 -32.88
C ALA A 201 10.04 -1.36 -33.52
N VAL A 202 9.10 -2.30 -33.41
CA VAL A 202 9.25 -3.63 -34.02
C VAL A 202 9.10 -3.56 -35.54
N GLU A 203 8.12 -2.81 -36.03
CA GLU A 203 7.83 -2.70 -37.46
C GLU A 203 8.96 -2.04 -38.25
N ASN A 204 9.59 -1.01 -37.68
CA ASN A 204 10.55 -0.18 -38.40
C ASN A 204 12.02 -0.47 -38.06
N HIS A 205 12.31 -1.11 -36.94
CA HIS A 205 13.71 -1.23 -36.46
C HIS A 205 14.20 -2.66 -36.20
N MET A 206 13.36 -3.69 -36.37
CA MET A 206 13.71 -5.10 -36.20
C MET A 206 14.61 -5.38 -34.98
N PRO A 207 14.21 -4.95 -33.76
CA PRO A 207 15.01 -5.10 -32.56
C PRO A 207 15.10 -6.56 -32.11
N GLU A 208 16.19 -6.90 -31.44
CA GLU A 208 16.32 -8.16 -30.69
C GLU A 208 15.83 -8.00 -29.27
N VAL A 209 15.94 -6.79 -28.73
CA VAL A 209 15.49 -6.43 -27.39
C VAL A 209 14.73 -5.12 -27.45
N ILE A 210 13.57 -5.09 -26.80
CA ILE A 210 12.87 -3.85 -26.46
C ILE A 210 12.91 -3.64 -24.95
N VAL A 211 13.35 -2.45 -24.54
CA VAL A 211 13.37 -2.01 -23.14
C VAL A 211 12.26 -0.98 -22.95
N ILE A 212 11.40 -1.18 -21.96
CA ILE A 212 10.22 -0.33 -21.72
C ILE A 212 10.21 0.09 -20.26
N ASP A 213 10.07 1.39 -20.01
CA ASP A 213 9.74 1.86 -18.66
C ASP A 213 8.23 1.87 -18.44
N GLU A 214 7.84 1.44 -17.25
CA GLU A 214 6.52 1.52 -16.65
C GLU A 214 5.36 1.08 -17.56
N ILE A 215 5.18 -0.23 -17.71
CA ILE A 215 3.97 -0.81 -18.31
C ILE A 215 2.83 -0.70 -17.30
N GLY A 216 1.82 0.10 -17.63
CA GLY A 216 0.68 0.44 -16.77
C GLY A 216 -0.69 0.26 -17.42
N THR A 217 -0.79 0.31 -18.75
CA THR A 217 -2.10 0.28 -19.44
C THR A 217 -2.40 -1.04 -20.15
N GLU A 218 -3.68 -1.29 -20.44
CA GLU A 218 -4.12 -2.51 -21.16
C GLU A 218 -3.51 -2.58 -22.57
N LEU A 219 -3.43 -1.43 -23.24
CA LEU A 219 -2.87 -1.32 -24.58
C LEU A 219 -1.36 -1.62 -24.59
N GLU A 220 -0.62 -1.16 -23.58
CA GLU A 220 0.80 -1.49 -23.44
C GLU A 220 1.01 -2.98 -23.14
N ALA A 221 0.18 -3.58 -22.27
CA ALA A 221 0.24 -5.01 -21.98
C ALA A 221 -0.04 -5.86 -23.24
N LEU A 222 -1.04 -5.47 -24.03
CA LEU A 222 -1.35 -6.10 -25.31
C LEU A 222 -0.21 -5.94 -26.32
N ALA A 223 0.39 -4.75 -26.41
CA ALA A 223 1.53 -4.48 -27.27
C ALA A 223 2.73 -5.33 -26.86
N ALA A 224 3.06 -5.39 -25.56
CA ALA A 224 4.12 -6.23 -25.03
C ALA A 224 3.90 -7.72 -25.40
N ARG A 225 2.68 -8.26 -25.21
CA ARG A 225 2.37 -9.62 -25.64
C ARG A 225 2.60 -9.84 -27.14
N THR A 226 2.11 -8.93 -27.97
CA THR A 226 2.27 -8.99 -29.44
C THR A 226 3.75 -8.99 -29.85
N ILE A 227 4.57 -8.21 -29.15
CA ILE A 227 6.02 -8.10 -29.39
C ILE A 227 6.74 -9.39 -28.98
N ALA A 228 6.39 -9.94 -27.81
CA ALA A 228 6.96 -11.20 -27.33
C ALA A 228 6.60 -12.39 -28.25
N GLU A 229 5.38 -12.44 -28.78
CA GLU A 229 4.95 -13.45 -29.75
C GLU A 229 5.75 -13.40 -31.07
N ARG A 230 6.32 -12.25 -31.40
CA ARG A 230 7.24 -12.09 -32.55
C ARG A 230 8.69 -12.51 -32.22
N GLY A 231 8.95 -12.99 -31.00
CA GLY A 231 10.26 -13.49 -30.57
C GLY A 231 11.25 -12.40 -30.15
N VAL A 232 10.79 -11.18 -29.90
CA VAL A 232 11.63 -10.08 -29.38
C VAL A 232 11.75 -10.22 -27.87
N GLN A 233 12.96 -10.12 -27.33
CA GLN A 233 13.19 -10.12 -25.88
C GLN A 233 12.66 -8.80 -25.29
N LEU A 234 11.87 -8.90 -24.21
CA LEU A 234 11.37 -7.74 -23.49
C LEU A 234 12.07 -7.56 -22.15
N VAL A 235 12.47 -6.33 -21.85
CA VAL A 235 12.92 -5.93 -20.52
C VAL A 235 12.05 -4.76 -20.08
N GLY A 236 11.18 -4.98 -19.11
CA GLY A 236 10.18 -3.99 -18.71
C GLY A 236 10.15 -3.75 -17.21
N THR A 237 9.62 -2.60 -16.81
CA THR A 237 9.08 -2.41 -15.45
C THR A 237 7.56 -2.37 -15.51
N ALA A 238 6.88 -2.69 -14.41
CA ALA A 238 5.42 -2.53 -14.32
C ALA A 238 5.01 -2.00 -12.94
N HIS A 239 3.80 -1.45 -12.89
CA HIS A 239 3.23 -0.95 -11.63
C HIS A 239 2.87 -2.12 -10.70
N GLY A 240 3.66 -2.32 -9.66
CA GLY A 240 3.46 -3.38 -8.68
C GLY A 240 4.71 -3.64 -7.85
N ASN A 241 4.51 -3.99 -6.58
CA ASN A 241 5.63 -4.31 -5.67
C ASN A 241 6.06 -5.78 -5.79
N GLN A 242 5.11 -6.66 -6.09
CA GLN A 242 5.28 -8.10 -6.12
C GLN A 242 4.47 -8.72 -7.26
N LEU A 243 4.88 -9.90 -7.70
CA LEU A 243 4.23 -10.66 -8.76
C LEU A 243 2.77 -11.02 -8.40
N ALA A 244 2.49 -11.25 -7.11
CA ALA A 244 1.15 -11.50 -6.60
C ALA A 244 0.17 -10.33 -6.85
N ASN A 245 0.67 -9.09 -6.91
CA ASN A 245 -0.17 -7.92 -7.17
C ASN A 245 -0.67 -7.90 -8.63
N LEU A 246 0.14 -8.41 -9.56
CA LEU A 246 -0.23 -8.51 -10.98
C LEU A 246 -1.36 -9.52 -11.21
N ILE A 247 -1.47 -10.56 -10.37
CA ILE A 247 -2.57 -11.54 -10.45
C ILE A 247 -3.93 -10.88 -10.18
N LYS A 248 -3.97 -9.94 -9.22
CA LYS A 248 -5.19 -9.22 -8.83
C LYS A 248 -5.54 -8.08 -9.77
N ASN A 249 -4.57 -7.58 -10.54
CA ASN A 249 -4.76 -6.47 -11.46
C ASN A 249 -5.24 -6.98 -12.83
N PRO A 250 -6.50 -6.74 -13.23
CA PRO A 250 -7.04 -7.26 -14.49
C PRO A 250 -6.26 -6.75 -15.72
N THR A 251 -5.81 -5.51 -15.69
CA THR A 251 -5.07 -4.86 -16.78
C THR A 251 -3.67 -5.45 -16.97
N LEU A 252 -2.92 -5.62 -15.88
CA LEU A 252 -1.54 -6.10 -15.93
C LEU A 252 -1.41 -7.62 -15.86
N SER A 253 -2.49 -8.34 -15.52
CA SER A 253 -2.51 -9.80 -15.48
C SER A 253 -2.11 -10.43 -16.82
N ASP A 254 -2.35 -9.72 -17.93
CA ASP A 254 -1.98 -10.18 -19.27
C ASP A 254 -0.46 -10.30 -19.45
N LEU A 255 0.35 -9.55 -18.72
CA LEU A 255 1.83 -9.67 -18.75
C LEU A 255 2.32 -11.00 -18.17
N ILE A 256 1.55 -11.59 -17.25
CA ILE A 256 1.89 -12.83 -16.55
C ILE A 256 1.09 -14.04 -17.07
N GLY A 257 0.51 -13.91 -18.26
CA GLY A 257 -0.19 -14.98 -18.98
C GLY A 257 -1.72 -14.88 -18.91
N GLY A 258 -2.26 -13.81 -18.32
CA GLY A 258 -3.69 -13.52 -18.18
C GLY A 258 -4.39 -14.50 -17.25
N ILE A 259 -5.27 -14.04 -16.36
CA ILE A 259 -5.98 -14.94 -15.43
C ILE A 259 -7.44 -15.13 -15.87
N GLN A 260 -7.93 -16.37 -15.87
CA GLN A 260 -9.31 -16.71 -16.17
C GLN A 260 -9.88 -17.72 -15.17
N SER A 261 -11.20 -17.68 -15.00
CA SER A 261 -11.93 -18.69 -14.24
C SER A 261 -12.38 -19.82 -15.16
N VAL A 262 -11.96 -21.04 -14.87
CA VAL A 262 -12.35 -22.26 -15.60
C VAL A 262 -13.26 -23.09 -14.72
N THR A 263 -14.38 -23.56 -15.26
CA THR A 263 -15.26 -24.52 -14.59
C THR A 263 -14.87 -25.94 -14.98
N LEU A 264 -14.38 -26.70 -14.00
CA LEU A 264 -14.01 -28.10 -14.15
C LEU A 264 -15.26 -29.00 -14.08
N GLY A 265 -15.23 -30.08 -14.88
CA GLY A 265 -16.18 -31.18 -14.76
C GLY A 265 -15.99 -31.96 -13.46
N ASP A 266 -17.03 -32.70 -13.05
CA ASP A 266 -17.04 -33.43 -11.77
C ASP A 266 -15.93 -34.49 -11.65
N GLU A 267 -15.53 -35.10 -12.77
CA GLU A 267 -14.43 -36.08 -12.81
C GLU A 267 -13.06 -35.43 -12.61
N GLU A 268 -12.78 -34.30 -13.27
CA GLU A 268 -11.50 -33.60 -13.17
C GLU A 268 -11.34 -32.92 -11.80
N MET A 269 -12.43 -32.40 -11.23
CA MET A 269 -12.45 -31.88 -9.86
C MET A 269 -12.08 -32.96 -8.84
N ARG A 270 -12.65 -34.17 -8.96
CA ARG A 270 -12.30 -35.31 -8.09
C ARG A 270 -10.86 -35.75 -8.28
N ARG A 271 -10.36 -35.75 -9.52
CA ARG A 271 -8.98 -36.12 -9.86
C ARG A 271 -7.96 -35.17 -9.24
N ARG A 272 -8.25 -33.87 -9.23
CA ARG A 272 -7.38 -32.82 -8.67
C ARG A 272 -7.59 -32.57 -7.17
N GLY A 273 -8.62 -33.16 -6.57
CA GLY A 273 -8.93 -33.02 -5.14
C GLY A 273 -9.38 -31.61 -4.76
N LEU A 274 -10.04 -30.90 -5.67
CA LEU A 274 -10.43 -29.50 -5.47
C LEU A 274 -11.80 -29.38 -4.78
N PRO A 275 -11.98 -28.42 -3.85
CA PRO A 275 -13.22 -28.24 -3.12
C PRO A 275 -14.32 -27.52 -3.92
N GLN A 276 -13.96 -26.87 -5.04
CA GLN A 276 -14.88 -26.07 -5.86
C GLN A 276 -14.71 -26.40 -7.34
N LYS A 277 -15.80 -26.27 -8.12
CA LYS A 277 -15.80 -26.51 -9.57
C LYS A 277 -15.12 -25.40 -10.37
N SER A 278 -15.05 -24.20 -9.81
CA SER A 278 -14.44 -23.03 -10.45
C SER A 278 -13.03 -22.84 -9.90
N ILE A 279 -12.04 -22.74 -10.78
CA ILE A 279 -10.65 -22.42 -10.40
C ILE A 279 -10.08 -21.32 -11.30
N LEU A 280 -9.14 -20.57 -10.76
CA LEU A 280 -8.36 -19.61 -11.54
C LEU A 280 -7.18 -20.34 -12.19
N GLU A 281 -7.03 -20.15 -13.50
CA GLU A 281 -5.91 -20.66 -14.29
C GLU A 281 -5.39 -19.56 -15.22
N ARG A 282 -4.13 -19.67 -15.65
CA ARG A 282 -3.60 -18.78 -16.68
C ARG A 282 -4.26 -19.05 -18.03
N LYS A 283 -4.44 -18.01 -18.84
CA LYS A 283 -4.98 -18.09 -20.21
C LYS A 283 -3.91 -18.56 -21.20
N ALA A 284 -2.68 -18.10 -21.03
CA ALA A 284 -1.57 -18.30 -21.95
C ALA A 284 -0.22 -18.34 -21.22
N GLN A 285 0.86 -18.49 -21.99
CA GLN A 285 2.21 -18.29 -21.47
C GLN A 285 2.43 -16.83 -21.06
N PRO A 286 3.19 -16.57 -19.99
CA PRO A 286 3.55 -15.21 -19.62
C PRO A 286 4.34 -14.49 -20.72
N THR A 287 4.15 -13.18 -20.84
CA THR A 287 4.97 -12.32 -21.71
C THR A 287 6.42 -12.26 -21.21
N PHE A 288 6.62 -12.35 -19.90
CA PHE A 288 7.92 -12.34 -19.25
C PHE A 288 8.22 -13.70 -18.61
N ASP A 289 9.36 -14.29 -18.95
CA ASP A 289 9.79 -15.58 -18.40
C ASP A 289 10.33 -15.46 -16.98
N ILE A 290 10.97 -14.32 -16.69
CA ILE A 290 11.65 -14.02 -15.43
C ILE A 290 11.01 -12.77 -14.82
N ALA A 291 10.75 -12.79 -13.51
CA ALA A 291 10.36 -11.61 -12.75
C ALA A 291 11.38 -11.35 -11.63
N VAL A 292 11.73 -10.08 -11.44
CA VAL A 292 12.66 -9.61 -10.41
C VAL A 292 11.93 -8.58 -9.55
N GLU A 293 11.69 -8.91 -8.29
CA GLU A 293 11.11 -8.01 -7.30
C GLU A 293 12.22 -7.30 -6.53
N MET A 294 12.29 -5.98 -6.66
CA MET A 294 13.26 -5.12 -5.98
C MET A 294 12.71 -4.70 -4.61
N TRP A 295 13.03 -5.48 -3.57
CA TRP A 295 12.59 -5.19 -2.20
C TRP A 295 13.44 -4.14 -1.50
N GLU A 296 14.73 -4.08 -1.81
CA GLU A 296 15.68 -3.06 -1.39
C GLU A 296 16.64 -2.77 -2.56
N ARG A 297 17.41 -1.67 -2.49
CA ARG A 297 18.34 -1.30 -3.58
C ARG A 297 19.36 -2.40 -3.89
N TYR A 298 19.75 -3.17 -2.87
CA TYR A 298 20.78 -4.22 -2.97
C TYR A 298 20.27 -5.61 -2.58
N ARG A 299 18.94 -5.82 -2.56
CA ARG A 299 18.32 -7.09 -2.20
C ARG A 299 17.07 -7.33 -3.03
N TRP A 300 17.16 -8.31 -3.94
CA TRP A 300 16.13 -8.62 -4.91
C TRP A 300 15.65 -10.05 -4.77
N ALA A 301 14.36 -10.29 -5.01
CA ALA A 301 13.80 -11.62 -5.15
C ALA A 301 13.58 -11.94 -6.62
N VAL A 302 14.09 -13.08 -7.06
CA VAL A 302 14.06 -13.53 -8.45
C VAL A 302 13.15 -14.74 -8.57
N HIS A 303 12.24 -14.66 -9.54
CA HIS A 303 11.42 -15.75 -10.04
C HIS A 303 11.93 -16.11 -11.44
N THR A 304 12.69 -17.19 -11.54
CA THR A 304 13.30 -17.64 -12.82
C THR A 304 12.32 -18.34 -13.76
N ASP A 305 11.16 -18.75 -13.23
CA ASP A 305 10.04 -19.33 -13.96
C ASP A 305 8.73 -18.67 -13.49
N VAL A 306 8.35 -17.59 -14.17
CA VAL A 306 7.10 -16.87 -13.89
C VAL A 306 5.89 -17.79 -14.07
N ALA A 307 5.87 -18.65 -15.10
CA ALA A 307 4.74 -19.52 -15.38
C ALA A 307 4.47 -20.47 -14.20
N GLY A 308 5.49 -21.18 -13.73
CA GLY A 308 5.39 -22.04 -12.55
C GLY A 308 5.08 -21.29 -11.28
N THR A 309 5.66 -20.09 -11.09
CA THR A 309 5.41 -19.23 -9.93
C THR A 309 3.94 -18.83 -9.84
N ILE A 310 3.36 -18.34 -10.95
CA ILE A 310 1.94 -17.96 -11.00
C ILE A 310 1.04 -19.17 -10.76
N ASP A 311 1.34 -20.32 -11.35
CA ASP A 311 0.53 -21.53 -11.17
C ASP A 311 0.52 -22.01 -9.71
N MET A 312 1.59 -21.77 -8.96
CA MET A 312 1.64 -22.04 -7.51
C MET A 312 0.87 -20.99 -6.72
N LEU A 313 1.04 -19.69 -7.04
CA LEU A 313 0.31 -18.60 -6.39
C LEU A 313 -1.21 -18.70 -6.57
N LEU A 314 -1.69 -19.06 -7.76
CA LEU A 314 -3.12 -19.29 -8.03
C LEU A 314 -3.72 -20.46 -7.22
N ARG A 315 -2.86 -21.33 -6.66
CA ARG A 315 -3.25 -22.47 -5.81
C ARG A 315 -3.01 -22.19 -4.33
N ASP A 316 -2.82 -20.93 -3.95
CA ASP A 316 -2.50 -20.50 -2.59
C ASP A 316 -1.25 -21.20 -2.02
N ARG A 317 -0.27 -21.49 -2.88
CA ARG A 317 1.00 -22.11 -2.48
C ARG A 317 2.13 -21.09 -2.57
N ASP A 318 3.07 -21.20 -1.63
CA ASP A 318 4.35 -20.49 -1.71
C ASP A 318 5.17 -21.11 -2.85
N PRO A 319 5.56 -20.34 -3.88
CA PRO A 319 6.40 -20.81 -4.98
C PRO A 319 7.87 -21.01 -4.59
N GLY A 320 8.31 -20.44 -3.46
CA GLY A 320 9.74 -20.24 -3.22
C GLY A 320 10.33 -19.19 -4.17
N ARG A 321 11.50 -18.67 -3.84
CA ARG A 321 12.16 -17.61 -4.62
C ARG A 321 13.65 -17.57 -4.37
N GLN A 322 14.39 -17.05 -5.34
CA GLN A 322 15.82 -16.85 -5.22
C GLN A 322 16.10 -15.43 -4.74
N ILE A 323 16.58 -15.28 -3.51
CA ILE A 323 16.99 -13.99 -2.96
C ILE A 323 18.44 -13.72 -3.35
N ARG A 324 18.68 -12.59 -3.98
CA ARG A 324 20.00 -12.13 -4.38
C ARG A 324 20.31 -10.82 -3.68
N ALA A 325 21.48 -10.76 -3.03
CA ALA A 325 21.90 -9.57 -2.31
C ALA A 325 23.38 -9.26 -2.54
N VAL A 326 23.72 -7.98 -2.60
CA VAL A 326 25.12 -7.52 -2.67
C VAL A 326 25.61 -7.27 -1.26
N SER A 327 26.71 -7.93 -0.87
CA SER A 327 27.39 -7.68 0.41
C SER A 327 28.15 -6.35 0.39
N ASP A 328 28.56 -5.85 1.55
CA ASP A 328 29.38 -4.63 1.68
C ASP A 328 30.74 -4.74 0.96
N ALA A 329 31.24 -5.97 0.76
CA ALA A 329 32.44 -6.25 -0.03
C ALA A 329 32.20 -6.19 -1.56
N GLY A 330 30.94 -5.96 -1.98
CA GLY A 330 30.54 -5.96 -3.38
C GLY A 330 30.32 -7.36 -3.97
N GLU A 331 30.30 -8.43 -3.16
CA GLU A 331 30.04 -9.79 -3.66
C GLU A 331 28.54 -10.10 -3.68
N VAL A 332 28.08 -10.73 -4.77
CA VAL A 332 26.68 -11.16 -4.92
C VAL A 332 26.48 -12.49 -4.22
N THR A 333 25.61 -12.51 -3.21
CA THR A 333 25.16 -13.71 -2.52
C THR A 333 23.80 -14.13 -3.07
N THR A 334 23.63 -15.44 -3.28
CA THR A 334 22.39 -16.03 -3.80
C THR A 334 21.89 -17.07 -2.81
N THR A 335 20.66 -16.89 -2.32
CA THR A 335 20.00 -17.79 -1.37
C THR A 335 18.68 -18.27 -1.95
N GLU A 336 18.44 -19.58 -1.96
CA GLU A 336 17.16 -20.16 -2.39
C GLU A 336 16.23 -20.31 -1.18
N GLU A 337 15.11 -19.57 -1.17
CA GLU A 337 14.01 -19.82 -0.25
C GLU A 337 13.16 -20.96 -0.81
N LYS A 338 13.16 -22.09 -0.11
CA LYS A 338 12.29 -23.21 -0.44
C LYS A 338 10.83 -22.87 -0.16
N PRO A 339 9.89 -23.37 -0.98
CA PRO A 339 8.46 -23.14 -0.77
C PRO A 339 8.01 -23.66 0.61
N LYS A 340 7.52 -22.75 1.46
CA LYS A 340 6.97 -23.05 2.79
C LYS A 340 5.49 -23.45 2.67
N ASN A 341 5.22 -24.50 1.91
CA ASN A 341 3.87 -25.05 1.88
C ASN A 341 3.64 -25.91 3.12
N PRO A 342 2.52 -25.76 3.86
CA PRO A 342 2.16 -26.72 4.88
C PRO A 342 2.13 -28.10 4.21
N GLU A 343 2.78 -29.09 4.82
CA GLU A 343 2.63 -30.47 4.38
C GLU A 343 1.13 -30.74 4.34
N VAL A 344 0.60 -30.98 3.15
CA VAL A 344 -0.70 -31.62 3.06
C VAL A 344 -0.48 -32.94 3.80
N MET A 345 -1.04 -33.07 5.01
CA MET A 345 -1.21 -34.36 5.66
C MET A 345 -1.90 -35.22 4.61
N ARG A 346 -1.13 -36.03 3.90
CA ARG A 346 -1.68 -37.10 3.09
C ARG A 346 -2.46 -37.90 4.11
N ASN A 347 -3.79 -37.85 4.04
CA ASN A 347 -4.61 -38.80 4.77
C ASN A 347 -3.96 -40.16 4.51
N PRO A 348 -3.49 -40.88 5.57
CA PRO A 348 -2.92 -42.19 5.36
C PRO A 348 -3.96 -42.96 4.57
N ALA A 349 -3.53 -43.53 3.43
CA ALA A 349 -4.40 -44.22 2.51
C ALA A 349 -5.37 -45.09 3.33
N VAL A 350 -6.64 -44.70 3.36
CA VAL A 350 -7.65 -45.44 4.11
C VAL A 350 -7.79 -46.77 3.37
N LYS A 351 -7.00 -47.76 3.78
CA LYS A 351 -7.30 -49.17 3.52
C LYS A 351 -8.57 -49.46 4.31
N GLY A 352 -9.69 -49.18 3.65
CA GLY A 352 -11.00 -49.35 4.25
C GLY A 352 -11.18 -50.77 4.78
N TRP A 353 -11.70 -50.88 5.99
CA TRP A 353 -12.27 -52.11 6.57
C TRP A 353 -13.51 -52.64 5.80
N ARG A 354 -13.74 -52.19 4.56
CA ARG A 354 -14.84 -52.61 3.69
C ARG A 354 -14.41 -53.55 2.55
N ALA A 355 -13.19 -54.11 2.60
CA ALA A 355 -12.64 -54.95 1.53
C ALA A 355 -12.58 -56.46 1.82
N THR A 356 -13.15 -56.97 2.94
CA THR A 356 -12.95 -58.39 3.33
C THR A 356 -14.23 -59.18 3.64
N GLY A 357 -15.41 -58.73 3.22
CA GLY A 357 -16.58 -59.61 2.99
C GLY A 357 -16.94 -60.65 4.08
N LYS A 358 -16.70 -60.37 5.36
CA LYS A 358 -17.05 -61.29 6.47
C LYS A 358 -17.64 -60.48 7.62
N ILE A 359 -18.95 -60.55 7.76
CA ILE A 359 -19.69 -60.02 8.91
C ILE A 359 -19.79 -61.15 9.94
N LYS A 360 -19.32 -60.92 11.17
CA LYS A 360 -19.73 -61.71 12.34
C LYS A 360 -20.69 -60.84 13.16
N PRO A 361 -21.94 -61.27 13.41
CA PRO A 361 -22.83 -60.52 14.28
C PRO A 361 -22.43 -60.75 15.75
N LEU A 362 -22.47 -59.68 16.54
CA LEU A 362 -22.41 -59.75 18.00
C LEU A 362 -23.85 -59.76 18.56
N PRO A 363 -24.07 -60.43 19.71
CA PRO A 363 -25.41 -60.74 20.20
C PRO A 363 -26.13 -59.50 20.74
N ILE A 364 -27.45 -59.51 20.54
CA ILE A 364 -28.37 -58.49 21.05
C ILE A 364 -28.62 -58.80 22.53
N ASP A 365 -28.19 -57.90 23.42
CA ASP A 365 -28.60 -57.90 24.82
C ASP A 365 -29.97 -57.19 24.91
N PRO A 366 -31.06 -57.87 25.31
CA PRO A 366 -32.40 -57.34 25.30
C PRO A 366 -32.69 -56.58 26.59
N GLN A 367 -32.01 -55.46 26.81
CA GLN A 367 -32.40 -54.46 27.79
C GLN A 367 -31.72 -53.13 27.47
N VAL A 368 -32.54 -52.17 27.06
CA VAL A 368 -32.38 -50.70 27.05
C VAL A 368 -32.92 -50.16 25.71
N GLN A 369 -34.23 -50.31 25.57
CA GLN A 369 -35.05 -49.38 24.81
C GLN A 369 -35.56 -48.32 25.78
N MET A 370 -35.69 -47.10 25.27
CA MET A 370 -36.24 -45.89 25.89
C MET A 370 -35.28 -45.13 26.82
N ARG A 371 -34.81 -43.96 26.37
CA ARG A 371 -35.57 -42.72 26.50
C ARG A 371 -34.82 -41.55 25.86
N SER A 372 -35.50 -40.88 24.95
CA SER A 372 -35.25 -39.48 24.63
C SER A 372 -35.81 -38.60 25.76
N GLU A 373 -35.26 -37.39 25.80
CA GLU A 373 -35.95 -36.14 26.14
C GLU A 373 -36.10 -35.70 27.61
N VAL A 374 -35.32 -34.63 27.86
CA VAL A 374 -35.72 -33.32 28.44
C VAL A 374 -35.62 -33.16 29.96
N ALA A 375 -34.81 -32.16 30.31
CA ALA A 375 -34.88 -31.20 31.42
C ALA A 375 -35.57 -31.62 32.75
N ASP A 376 -34.80 -31.58 33.83
CA ASP A 376 -35.00 -30.61 34.92
C ASP A 376 -33.84 -30.76 35.91
N LEU A 377 -33.05 -29.70 36.08
CA LEU A 377 -33.16 -28.76 37.19
C LEU A 377 -32.86 -29.38 38.57
N THR A 378 -31.76 -28.84 39.11
CA THR A 378 -31.61 -28.42 40.49
C THR A 378 -31.49 -29.46 41.60
N SER A 379 -30.39 -29.26 42.31
CA SER A 379 -30.31 -29.28 43.76
C SER A 379 -30.29 -30.67 44.40
N LYS A 380 -29.12 -31.05 44.91
CA LYS A 380 -28.84 -30.83 46.33
C LYS A 380 -27.50 -31.43 46.72
N ILE A 381 -26.70 -30.53 47.32
CA ILE A 381 -25.91 -30.77 48.51
C ILE A 381 -24.58 -31.47 48.21
N ASP A 382 -23.49 -30.70 48.09
CA ASP A 382 -22.69 -30.16 49.21
C ASP A 382 -22.17 -31.23 50.17
N ARG A 383 -21.00 -30.89 50.73
CA ARG A 383 -20.29 -31.52 51.85
C ARG A 383 -19.27 -32.55 51.39
N ASN A 384 -17.98 -32.41 51.68
CA ASN A 384 -17.35 -31.64 52.76
C ASN A 384 -15.85 -31.61 52.46
N ILE A 385 -15.22 -30.42 52.46
CA ILE A 385 -14.38 -29.89 53.57
C ILE A 385 -12.90 -30.26 53.35
N ASP A 386 -11.91 -29.37 53.49
CA ASP A 386 -11.82 -27.92 53.75
C ASP A 386 -10.32 -27.61 53.92
N ARG A 387 -9.98 -26.32 53.86
CA ARG A 387 -8.89 -25.65 54.63
C ARG A 387 -7.42 -25.82 54.26
N ASN A 388 -6.84 -24.75 53.72
CA ASN A 388 -6.00 -23.74 54.44
C ASN A 388 -5.38 -22.78 53.40
N ILE A 389 -5.13 -21.48 53.58
CA ILE A 389 -5.39 -20.44 54.60
C ILE A 389 -5.11 -19.09 53.91
N ASP A 390 -5.77 -18.05 54.41
CA ASP A 390 -5.68 -16.61 54.11
C ASP A 390 -4.29 -15.92 54.20
N ARG A 391 -4.28 -14.69 53.65
CA ARG A 391 -3.45 -13.48 53.92
C ARG A 391 -2.21 -13.23 53.04
N ILE A 392 -2.23 -12.14 52.27
CA ILE A 392 -1.39 -10.93 52.44
C ILE A 392 -1.90 -9.79 51.52
N ASP A 393 -1.59 -8.57 51.96
CA ASP A 393 -2.19 -7.25 51.78
C ASP A 393 -2.33 -6.61 50.38
N ARG A 394 -3.37 -5.76 50.31
CA ARG A 394 -3.38 -4.53 49.51
C ARG A 394 -2.32 -3.58 50.07
N ASN A 395 -1.13 -3.54 49.48
CA ASN A 395 -0.17 -2.42 49.54
C ASN A 395 1.11 -2.88 48.85
N THR A 396 1.20 -2.80 47.51
CA THR A 396 2.47 -2.96 46.75
C THR A 396 2.32 -2.64 45.25
N VAL A 397 1.40 -1.73 44.88
CA VAL A 397 1.35 -1.19 43.50
C VAL A 397 1.32 0.34 43.51
N ALA A 398 1.44 0.97 44.68
CA ALA A 398 1.49 2.42 44.84
C ALA A 398 2.92 2.99 44.96
N GLU A 399 3.96 2.14 44.91
CA GLU A 399 5.37 2.57 45.13
C GLU A 399 6.30 2.29 43.93
N LEU A 400 5.76 1.98 42.75
CA LEU A 400 6.57 1.78 41.53
C LEU A 400 6.32 2.83 40.43
N ASN A 401 5.47 3.83 40.69
CA ASN A 401 5.20 4.92 39.72
C ASN A 401 5.86 6.25 40.07
N GLU A 402 6.73 6.31 41.08
CA GLU A 402 7.60 7.47 41.36
C GLU A 402 9.07 7.13 41.08
N SER A 403 9.40 6.94 39.80
CA SER A 403 10.75 7.15 39.26
C SER A 403 10.74 6.71 37.80
N ILE A 404 10.42 7.63 36.89
CA ILE A 404 10.99 7.81 35.54
C ILE A 404 10.34 9.12 35.04
N VAL A 405 10.94 10.23 35.47
CA VAL A 405 10.97 11.47 34.69
C VAL A 405 12.44 11.64 34.39
N GLU A 406 12.83 11.42 33.13
CA GLU A 406 13.84 12.16 32.37
C GLU A 406 14.17 11.41 31.06
N GLU A 407 14.12 12.17 29.95
CA GLU A 407 14.52 11.85 28.56
C GLU A 407 13.52 10.95 27.78
N GLU A 408 12.88 11.34 26.66
CA GLU A 408 13.30 12.17 25.52
C GLU A 408 12.13 12.97 24.88
N GLU A 409 12.52 13.99 24.11
CA GLU A 409 11.74 15.07 23.50
C GLU A 409 10.92 14.70 22.23
N GLU A 410 9.92 15.56 21.98
CA GLU A 410 9.27 15.95 20.71
C GLU A 410 8.57 14.90 19.83
N PHE A 411 7.22 14.92 19.82
CA PHE A 411 6.40 15.13 18.61
C PHE A 411 4.98 15.57 19.02
N GLY A 412 4.50 16.68 18.43
CA GLY A 412 3.45 17.52 19.01
C GLY A 412 1.99 17.19 18.70
N ASP A 413 1.10 17.64 19.59
CA ASP A 413 -0.20 18.26 19.29
C ASP A 413 -0.82 18.88 20.56
N LEU A 414 -0.07 19.77 21.24
CA LEU A 414 -0.52 20.51 22.42
C LEU A 414 -1.50 21.68 22.10
N ALA A 415 -1.95 21.83 20.85
CA ALA A 415 -2.70 23.01 20.40
C ALA A 415 -4.23 22.92 20.51
N SER A 416 -4.78 21.89 21.14
CA SER A 416 -6.24 21.61 21.12
C SER A 416 -6.99 21.98 22.41
N TYR A 417 -6.43 21.72 23.60
CA TYR A 417 -7.23 21.71 24.84
C TYR A 417 -7.56 23.10 25.39
N ASP A 418 -6.56 23.95 25.58
CA ASP A 418 -6.76 25.28 26.18
C ASP A 418 -7.53 26.21 25.21
N THR A 419 -7.28 26.08 23.92
CA THR A 419 -7.94 26.86 22.86
C THR A 419 -9.43 26.51 22.69
N MET A 420 -9.82 25.25 22.91
CA MET A 420 -11.23 24.81 22.94
C MET A 420 -11.94 25.26 24.22
N ARG A 421 -11.25 25.25 25.36
CA ARG A 421 -11.79 25.63 26.66
C ARG A 421 -12.12 27.13 26.75
N GLU A 422 -11.29 27.99 26.17
CA GLU A 422 -11.56 29.44 26.08
C GLU A 422 -12.74 29.78 25.16
N ARG A 423 -13.09 28.90 24.22
CA ARG A 423 -14.10 29.17 23.17
C ARG A 423 -15.50 28.67 23.52
N PHE A 424 -15.64 27.61 24.31
CA PHE A 424 -16.94 26.95 24.59
C PHE A 424 -17.32 26.88 26.08
N GLY A 425 -16.41 27.15 27.02
CA GLY A 425 -16.64 26.87 28.44
C GLY A 425 -16.73 25.37 28.74
N THR A 426 -16.75 24.98 30.01
CA THR A 426 -16.99 23.59 30.42
C THR A 426 -18.48 23.27 30.27
N LEU A 427 -18.81 22.36 29.38
CA LEU A 427 -20.19 21.99 29.06
C LEU A 427 -20.67 20.83 29.94
N ASN A 428 -21.79 20.99 30.67
CA ASN A 428 -22.34 19.96 31.54
C ASN A 428 -23.33 19.05 30.82
N VAL A 429 -23.01 17.76 30.71
CA VAL A 429 -23.83 16.76 30.01
C VAL A 429 -24.45 15.77 30.98
N TYR A 430 -25.78 15.65 30.96
CA TYR A 430 -26.52 14.65 31.72
C TYR A 430 -26.78 13.38 30.88
N LEU A 431 -26.43 12.21 31.43
CA LEU A 431 -26.57 10.93 30.75
C LEU A 431 -27.85 10.19 31.16
N TYR A 432 -28.66 9.78 30.18
CA TYR A 432 -29.87 8.99 30.44
C TYR A 432 -29.88 7.67 29.65
N GLY A 433 -29.62 6.56 30.35
CA GLY A 433 -29.52 5.23 29.76
C GLY A 433 -28.20 4.96 29.02
N VAL A 434 -27.24 5.88 29.08
CA VAL A 434 -25.92 5.76 28.45
C VAL A 434 -24.85 5.48 29.52
N SER A 435 -23.89 4.60 29.22
CA SER A 435 -22.85 4.20 30.17
C SER A 435 -21.90 5.35 30.49
N ARG A 436 -21.88 5.76 31.76
CA ARG A 436 -20.98 6.82 32.24
C ARG A 436 -19.50 6.51 31.99
N HIS A 437 -19.09 5.27 32.24
CA HIS A 437 -17.69 4.85 32.04
C HIS A 437 -17.24 4.99 30.58
N GLN A 438 -18.09 4.60 29.64
CA GLN A 438 -17.78 4.73 28.21
C GLN A 438 -17.74 6.19 27.78
N THR A 439 -18.64 7.04 28.31
CA THR A 439 -18.61 8.48 28.02
C THR A 439 -17.36 9.14 28.60
N GLU A 440 -16.95 8.80 29.83
CA GLU A 440 -15.74 9.31 30.46
C GLU A 440 -14.48 8.92 29.67
N GLN A 441 -14.40 7.67 29.19
CA GLN A 441 -13.33 7.21 28.32
C GLN A 441 -13.24 8.04 27.03
N VAL A 442 -14.38 8.31 26.39
CA VAL A 442 -14.43 9.14 25.17
C VAL A 442 -13.94 10.57 25.46
N VAL A 443 -14.45 11.19 26.52
CA VAL A 443 -14.08 12.57 26.89
C VAL A 443 -12.59 12.69 27.20
N GLN A 444 -12.01 11.71 27.91
CA GLN A 444 -10.57 11.67 28.21
C GLN A 444 -9.74 11.42 26.94
N SER A 445 -10.15 10.48 26.09
CA SER A 445 -9.39 10.09 24.89
C SER A 445 -9.30 11.19 23.83
N ILE A 446 -10.33 12.04 23.72
CA ILE A 446 -10.42 13.11 22.72
C ILE A 446 -10.10 14.48 23.35
N ASN A 447 -9.86 14.50 24.67
CA ASN A 447 -9.57 15.69 25.45
C ASN A 447 -10.63 16.80 25.20
N LEU A 448 -11.91 16.47 25.42
CA LEU A 448 -13.01 17.42 25.22
C LEU A 448 -13.32 18.20 26.52
N PRO A 449 -13.67 19.51 26.46
CA PRO A 449 -14.03 20.30 27.63
C PRO A 449 -15.47 20.02 28.12
N ILE A 450 -15.78 18.76 28.42
CA ILE A 450 -17.11 18.28 28.82
C ILE A 450 -17.06 17.67 30.23
N GLU A 451 -17.97 18.08 31.11
CA GLU A 451 -18.17 17.45 32.41
C GLU A 451 -19.50 16.68 32.45
N ILE A 452 -19.49 15.50 33.08
CA ILE A 452 -20.68 14.65 33.19
C ILE A 452 -21.37 14.91 34.52
N THR A 453 -22.56 15.50 34.48
CA THR A 453 -23.37 15.80 35.67
C THR A 453 -24.38 14.68 35.99
N LYS A 454 -24.68 14.51 37.27
CA LYS A 454 -25.68 13.57 37.79
C LYS A 454 -27.04 14.21 38.00
N ASP A 455 -27.13 15.53 37.95
CA ASP A 455 -28.34 16.29 38.23
C ASP A 455 -28.84 16.95 36.95
N LEU A 456 -30.09 16.66 36.58
CA LEU A 456 -30.71 17.17 35.36
C LEU A 456 -30.90 18.70 35.42
N ASP A 457 -30.92 19.26 36.63
CA ASP A 457 -31.10 20.69 36.86
C ASP A 457 -29.85 21.53 36.50
N GLU A 458 -28.67 20.93 36.53
CA GLU A 458 -27.37 21.57 36.25
C GLU A 458 -26.86 21.26 34.83
N ALA A 459 -27.66 20.56 34.03
CA ALA A 459 -27.27 20.07 32.73
C ALA A 459 -27.56 21.10 31.62
N ASP A 460 -26.53 21.39 30.82
CA ASP A 460 -26.68 22.19 29.60
C ASP A 460 -27.29 21.35 28.47
N ILE A 461 -26.98 20.05 28.43
CA ILE A 461 -27.45 19.11 27.40
C ILE A 461 -27.75 17.74 28.01
N VAL A 462 -28.77 17.06 27.47
CA VAL A 462 -29.09 15.67 27.83
C VAL A 462 -28.68 14.73 26.71
N LEU A 463 -27.83 13.74 27.01
CA LEU A 463 -27.49 12.63 26.10
C LEU A 463 -28.22 11.36 26.53
N ALA A 464 -29.12 10.86 25.68
CA ALA A 464 -30.04 9.78 26.06
C ALA A 464 -30.19 8.69 25.00
N LEU A 465 -30.47 7.45 25.43
CA LEU A 465 -30.83 6.37 24.51
C LEU A 465 -32.22 6.58 23.92
N ARG A 466 -32.35 6.48 22.60
CA ARG A 466 -33.61 6.63 21.85
C ARG A 466 -34.69 5.64 22.30
N SER A 467 -34.29 4.44 22.72
CA SER A 467 -35.21 3.43 23.29
C SER A 467 -35.81 3.85 24.64
N GLN A 468 -35.08 4.62 25.44
CA GLN A 468 -35.52 5.06 26.76
C GLN A 468 -36.29 6.38 26.72
N ILE A 469 -35.98 7.27 25.77
CA ILE A 469 -36.75 8.51 25.52
C ILE A 469 -38.22 8.22 25.18
N ARG A 470 -38.51 7.10 24.51
CA ARG A 470 -39.88 6.67 24.18
C ARG A 470 -40.67 6.16 25.40
N THR A 471 -39.98 5.73 26.45
CA THR A 471 -40.57 4.94 27.54
C THR A 471 -40.74 5.75 28.82
N SER A 472 -39.94 6.80 29.04
CA SER A 472 -40.05 7.67 30.23
C SER A 472 -40.52 9.09 29.88
N SER A 473 -41.75 9.45 30.27
CA SER A 473 -42.29 10.80 30.06
C SER A 473 -41.61 11.89 30.91
N LYS A 474 -40.98 11.53 32.05
CA LYS A 474 -40.44 12.50 33.01
C LYS A 474 -39.21 13.27 32.50
N VAL A 475 -38.21 12.60 31.93
CA VAL A 475 -36.99 13.27 31.42
C VAL A 475 -37.31 14.18 30.26
N ARG A 476 -38.23 13.74 29.39
CA ARG A 476 -38.71 14.52 28.26
C ARG A 476 -39.51 15.75 28.71
N GLN A 477 -40.42 15.60 29.67
CA GLN A 477 -41.20 16.72 30.21
C GLN A 477 -40.33 17.76 30.90
N VAL A 478 -39.33 17.33 31.68
CA VAL A 478 -38.42 18.26 32.37
C VAL A 478 -37.50 18.99 31.39
N ALA A 479 -36.96 18.28 30.39
CA ALA A 479 -36.15 18.89 29.35
C ALA A 479 -36.95 19.84 28.45
N GLU A 480 -38.19 19.49 28.06
CA GLU A 480 -39.08 20.36 27.28
C GLU A 480 -39.52 21.60 28.07
N ALA A 481 -39.83 21.45 29.38
CA ALA A 481 -40.22 22.56 30.25
C ALA A 481 -39.07 23.57 30.47
N ARG A 482 -37.82 23.11 30.44
CA ARG A 482 -36.62 23.96 30.63
C ARG A 482 -35.86 24.28 29.35
N GLN A 483 -36.36 23.85 28.19
CA GLN A 483 -35.73 24.05 26.88
C GLN A 483 -34.30 23.48 26.79
N ILE A 484 -34.00 22.42 27.54
CA ILE A 484 -32.70 21.74 27.47
C ILE A 484 -32.69 20.80 26.26
N PRO A 485 -31.74 20.92 25.32
CA PRO A 485 -31.70 20.09 24.11
C PRO A 485 -31.38 18.64 24.45
N ILE A 486 -32.21 17.72 23.95
CA ILE A 486 -32.02 16.27 24.12
C ILE A 486 -31.39 15.67 22.87
N HIS A 487 -30.19 15.11 23.02
CA HIS A 487 -29.47 14.38 22.00
C HIS A 487 -29.71 12.88 22.17
N ALA A 488 -30.39 12.27 21.19
CA ALA A 488 -30.77 10.87 21.22
C ALA A 488 -29.76 9.99 20.46
N ILE A 489 -29.16 9.01 21.13
CA ILE A 489 -28.31 7.97 20.51
C ILE A 489 -29.04 6.62 20.47
N LYS A 490 -28.74 5.75 19.50
CA LYS A 490 -29.46 4.47 19.31
C LYS A 490 -28.99 3.40 20.31
N THR A 491 -27.69 3.36 20.62
CA THR A 491 -27.03 2.40 21.51
C THR A 491 -25.91 3.07 22.30
N SER A 492 -25.63 2.56 23.51
CA SER A 492 -24.54 3.08 24.37
C SER A 492 -23.24 2.39 23.97
N THR A 493 -22.63 2.83 22.87
CA THR A 493 -21.33 2.37 22.39
C THR A 493 -20.40 3.58 22.24
N LEU A 494 -19.09 3.40 22.49
CA LEU A 494 -18.08 4.47 22.38
C LEU A 494 -18.20 5.23 21.04
N PRO A 495 -18.28 4.53 19.89
CA PRO A 495 -19.29 4.71 18.86
C PRO A 495 -20.03 6.04 18.73
N GLN A 496 -21.27 5.87 19.14
CA GLN A 496 -22.33 6.85 19.02
C GLN A 496 -22.18 7.94 20.08
N ILE A 497 -21.52 7.65 21.20
CA ILE A 497 -21.22 8.63 22.23
C ILE A 497 -20.24 9.67 21.67
N THR A 498 -19.15 9.24 21.04
CA THR A 498 -18.16 10.13 20.40
C THR A 498 -18.78 11.02 19.33
N ARG A 499 -19.56 10.43 18.41
CA ARG A 499 -20.24 11.19 17.36
C ARG A 499 -21.27 12.17 17.92
N ALA A 500 -21.97 11.81 18.99
CA ALA A 500 -22.92 12.70 19.63
C ALA A 500 -22.22 13.88 20.32
N LEU A 501 -21.11 13.64 21.03
CA LEU A 501 -20.35 14.68 21.72
C LEU A 501 -19.64 15.62 20.74
N ARG A 502 -19.05 15.12 19.64
CA ARG A 502 -18.46 15.96 18.58
C ARG A 502 -19.49 16.86 17.90
N ARG A 503 -20.69 16.33 17.62
CA ARG A 503 -21.80 17.11 17.04
C ARG A 503 -22.29 18.20 18.00
N ILE A 504 -22.37 17.87 19.29
CA ILE A 504 -22.77 18.82 20.34
C ILE A 504 -21.82 20.03 20.39
N LEU A 505 -20.52 19.83 20.17
CA LEU A 505 -19.50 20.88 20.22
C LEU A 505 -19.29 21.62 18.88
N HIS A 506 -20.10 21.36 17.85
CA HIS A 506 -20.01 22.01 16.53
C HIS A 506 -18.59 21.99 15.92
N ILE A 507 -17.84 20.91 16.14
CA ILE A 507 -16.56 20.67 15.46
C ILE A 507 -16.91 20.25 14.02
N ASP A 508 -16.63 21.12 13.04
CA ASP A 508 -17.00 20.91 11.63
C ASP A 508 -16.44 19.59 11.08
N GLU A 509 -17.31 18.76 10.48
CA GLU A 509 -16.93 17.52 9.79
C GLU A 509 -16.15 17.85 8.51
N SER A 510 -14.81 17.81 8.57
CA SER A 510 -13.97 17.82 7.37
C SER A 510 -13.83 16.39 6.79
N PRO A 511 -13.69 16.20 5.47
CA PRO A 511 -13.52 14.86 4.88
C PRO A 511 -12.26 14.13 5.38
N THR A 512 -11.30 14.88 5.92
CA THR A 512 -10.03 14.42 6.49
C THR A 512 -10.16 13.85 7.90
N ASP A 513 -11.28 14.05 8.59
CA ASP A 513 -11.50 13.49 9.94
C ASP A 513 -11.91 11.99 9.93
N THR A 514 -12.17 11.43 8.74
CA THR A 514 -12.61 10.03 8.54
C THR A 514 -11.54 8.98 8.85
N ILE A 515 -10.27 9.38 8.95
CA ILE A 515 -9.17 8.49 9.38
C ILE A 515 -9.28 8.21 10.89
N SER A 516 -9.80 9.16 11.68
CA SER A 516 -10.04 8.96 13.12
C SER A 516 -11.19 7.97 13.41
N ASP A 517 -12.06 7.68 12.44
CA ASP A 517 -13.17 6.73 12.58
C ASP A 517 -12.72 5.27 12.42
N LEU A 518 -11.60 4.99 11.75
CA LEU A 518 -11.07 3.64 11.56
C LEU A 518 -10.47 3.07 12.86
N ASN A 519 -9.77 3.91 13.64
CA ASN A 519 -9.23 3.56 14.96
C ASN A 519 -10.32 3.22 16.00
N MET A 520 -11.58 3.49 15.67
CA MET A 520 -12.73 3.23 16.54
C MET A 520 -13.26 1.78 16.46
N PHE A 521 -12.91 1.07 15.37
CA PHE A 521 -13.31 -0.31 15.12
C PHE A 521 -12.14 -1.29 15.25
N ALA A 522 -10.90 -0.82 15.22
CA ALA A 522 -9.71 -1.63 15.48
C ALA A 522 -9.61 -1.98 16.97
N TYR A 523 -9.33 -3.25 17.29
CA TYR A 523 -9.08 -3.67 18.67
C TYR A 523 -7.60 -3.56 19.05
N GLY A 524 -6.72 -3.19 18.10
CA GLY A 524 -5.31 -2.82 18.30
C GLY A 524 -4.66 -2.21 17.05
N ASP A 525 -3.38 -1.82 17.13
CA ASP A 525 -2.61 -1.14 16.06
C ASP A 525 -2.16 -2.07 14.91
N SER A 526 -2.89 -3.16 14.62
CA SER A 526 -2.47 -4.07 13.56
C SER A 526 -2.86 -3.52 12.17
N GLU A 527 -1.87 -3.41 11.30
CA GLU A 527 -2.00 -2.86 9.93
C GLU A 527 -3.06 -3.61 9.11
N ASP A 528 -3.22 -4.92 9.34
CA ASP A 528 -4.21 -5.80 8.71
C ASP A 528 -5.67 -5.46 9.10
N GLU A 529 -5.91 -4.97 10.31
CA GLU A 529 -7.26 -4.57 10.77
C GLU A 529 -7.69 -3.27 10.10
N ILE A 530 -6.77 -2.31 10.02
CA ILE A 530 -7.00 -0.99 9.41
C ILE A 530 -7.26 -1.16 7.91
N GLU A 531 -6.45 -1.95 7.22
CA GLU A 531 -6.61 -2.23 5.79
C GLU A 531 -7.98 -2.88 5.49
N ALA A 532 -8.40 -3.85 6.30
CA ALA A 532 -9.67 -4.55 6.09
C ALA A 532 -10.91 -3.68 6.36
N LEU A 533 -10.81 -2.73 7.29
CA LEU A 533 -11.86 -1.75 7.55
C LEU A 533 -11.91 -0.67 6.47
N GLU A 534 -10.76 -0.22 5.97
CA GLU A 534 -10.70 0.74 4.87
C GLU A 534 -11.25 0.14 3.56
N GLU A 535 -10.96 -1.13 3.28
CA GLU A 535 -11.55 -1.90 2.18
C GLU A 535 -13.09 -1.89 2.26
N THR A 536 -13.62 -2.14 3.46
CA THR A 536 -15.07 -2.16 3.71
C THR A 536 -15.69 -0.78 3.48
N ARG A 537 -15.03 0.28 3.95
CA ARG A 537 -15.47 1.68 3.76
C ARG A 537 -15.55 2.04 2.29
N LEU A 538 -14.47 1.80 1.54
CA LEU A 538 -14.40 2.11 0.11
C LEU A 538 -15.44 1.33 -0.68
N ALA A 539 -15.65 0.06 -0.37
CA ALA A 539 -16.69 -0.76 -1.00
C ALA A 539 -18.09 -0.16 -0.78
N VAL A 540 -18.39 0.29 0.44
CA VAL A 540 -19.69 0.89 0.75
C VAL A 540 -19.86 2.25 0.06
N GLU A 541 -18.89 3.14 0.21
CA GLU A 541 -18.99 4.55 -0.22
C GLU A 541 -18.87 4.74 -1.73
N GLN A 542 -18.12 3.88 -2.42
CA GLN A 542 -17.88 4.05 -3.86
C GLN A 542 -18.74 3.12 -4.73
N ILE A 543 -19.22 2.01 -4.18
CA ILE A 543 -19.89 0.97 -4.97
C ILE A 543 -21.29 0.70 -4.44
N VAL A 544 -21.44 0.27 -3.17
CA VAL A 544 -22.75 -0.19 -2.68
C VAL A 544 -23.77 0.94 -2.62
N ILE A 545 -23.40 2.12 -2.08
CA ILE A 545 -24.31 3.27 -1.97
C ILE A 545 -24.51 3.98 -3.33
N PRO A 546 -23.47 4.36 -4.09
CA PRO A 546 -23.66 5.14 -5.31
C PRO A 546 -24.17 4.31 -6.49
N LYS A 547 -23.75 3.04 -6.60
CA LYS A 547 -24.06 2.18 -7.74
C LYS A 547 -25.16 1.15 -7.45
N GLY A 548 -25.56 0.99 -6.19
CA GLY A 548 -26.64 0.07 -5.80
C GLY A 548 -26.31 -1.40 -6.10
N GLN A 549 -25.04 -1.79 -6.05
CA GLN A 549 -24.59 -3.13 -6.39
C GLN A 549 -24.04 -3.86 -5.16
N PRO A 550 -24.30 -5.17 -5.00
CA PRO A 550 -23.68 -5.94 -3.93
C PRO A 550 -22.18 -6.14 -4.18
N VAL A 551 -21.39 -6.11 -3.12
CA VAL A 551 -19.92 -6.21 -3.19
C VAL A 551 -19.42 -7.31 -2.26
N GLU A 552 -18.49 -8.12 -2.74
CA GLU A 552 -17.74 -9.07 -1.91
C GLU A 552 -16.38 -8.48 -1.55
N LEU A 553 -16.07 -8.49 -0.26
CA LEU A 553 -14.76 -8.13 0.27
C LEU A 553 -13.80 -9.32 0.20
N LEU A 554 -12.52 -9.06 0.45
CA LEU A 554 -11.49 -10.09 0.55
C LEU A 554 -11.76 -11.05 1.72
N PRO A 555 -11.33 -12.32 1.60
CA PRO A 555 -11.31 -13.25 2.73
C PRO A 555 -10.42 -12.74 3.85
N ARG A 556 -10.97 -12.72 5.06
CA ARG A 556 -10.29 -12.25 6.27
C ARG A 556 -10.64 -13.18 7.44
N SER A 557 -9.91 -13.12 8.55
CA SER A 557 -10.17 -13.94 9.74
C SER A 557 -11.56 -13.66 10.34
N SER A 558 -12.06 -14.57 11.19
CA SER A 558 -13.36 -14.38 11.85
C SER A 558 -13.46 -13.12 12.70
N ILE A 559 -12.35 -12.67 13.28
CA ILE A 559 -12.27 -11.44 14.09
C ILE A 559 -12.40 -10.21 13.18
N ILE A 560 -11.64 -10.15 12.08
CA ILE A 560 -11.69 -9.05 11.12
C ILE A 560 -13.06 -8.95 10.45
N ARG A 561 -13.64 -10.07 10.01
CA ARG A 561 -14.97 -10.07 9.38
C ARG A 561 -16.07 -9.60 10.33
N ARG A 562 -15.92 -9.81 11.64
CA ARG A 562 -16.83 -9.26 12.63
C ARG A 562 -16.76 -7.73 12.65
N MET A 563 -15.56 -7.15 12.63
CA MET A 563 -15.37 -5.69 12.55
C MET A 563 -15.93 -5.11 11.25
N GLN A 564 -15.70 -5.80 10.12
CA GLN A 564 -16.28 -5.41 8.83
C GLN A 564 -17.82 -5.48 8.84
N HIS A 565 -18.42 -6.51 9.45
CA HIS A 565 -19.87 -6.58 9.66
C HIS A 565 -20.40 -5.39 10.48
N GLU A 566 -19.71 -5.04 11.57
CA GLU A 566 -20.06 -3.92 12.45
C GLU A 566 -19.98 -2.56 11.72
N LEU A 567 -18.96 -2.38 10.87
CA LEU A 567 -18.85 -1.19 10.03
C LEU A 567 -19.96 -1.11 8.97
N VAL A 568 -20.31 -2.22 8.32
CA VAL A 568 -21.41 -2.24 7.33
C VAL A 568 -22.77 -1.95 7.97
N GLU A 569 -22.99 -2.45 9.19
CA GLU A 569 -24.19 -2.14 9.97
C GLU A 569 -24.27 -0.64 10.33
N HIS A 570 -23.12 0.02 10.54
CA HIS A 570 -23.06 1.48 10.73
C HIS A 570 -23.64 2.26 9.55
N TYR A 571 -23.35 1.81 8.31
CA TYR A 571 -23.92 2.35 7.08
C TYR A 571 -25.38 1.93 6.82
N GLN A 572 -25.99 1.17 7.74
CA GLN A 572 -27.36 0.64 7.65
C GLN A 572 -27.58 -0.28 6.45
N LEU A 573 -26.53 -0.99 6.01
CA LEU A 573 -26.57 -1.95 4.92
C LEU A 573 -26.59 -3.38 5.47
N ARG A 574 -27.06 -4.34 4.66
CA ARG A 574 -27.04 -5.76 5.03
C ARG A 574 -25.75 -6.41 4.59
N SER A 575 -25.21 -7.30 5.42
CA SER A 575 -24.07 -8.13 5.04
C SER A 575 -24.19 -9.56 5.51
N GLU A 576 -23.60 -10.47 4.76
CA GLU A 576 -23.56 -11.91 5.06
C GLU A 576 -22.16 -12.48 4.79
N SER A 577 -21.70 -13.37 5.65
CA SER A 577 -20.41 -14.05 5.48
C SER A 577 -20.56 -15.31 4.62
N TYR A 578 -19.87 -15.36 3.47
CA TYR A 578 -19.89 -16.47 2.52
C TYR A 578 -18.55 -17.24 2.49
N GLY A 579 -18.62 -18.56 2.29
CA GLY A 579 -17.46 -19.45 2.17
C GLY A 579 -17.11 -20.21 3.46
N SER A 580 -16.04 -21.00 3.39
CA SER A 580 -15.48 -21.78 4.51
C SER A 580 -14.10 -21.25 4.89
N GLU A 581 -13.72 -21.32 6.18
CA GLU A 581 -12.38 -20.93 6.62
C GLU A 581 -11.29 -21.70 5.86
N PRO A 582 -10.16 -21.06 5.48
CA PRO A 582 -9.77 -19.67 5.74
C PRO A 582 -10.31 -18.65 4.72
N ASN A 583 -10.93 -19.10 3.62
CA ASN A 583 -11.38 -18.25 2.50
C ASN A 583 -12.79 -17.67 2.68
N ARG A 584 -13.27 -17.61 3.91
CA ARG A 584 -14.57 -17.04 4.24
C ARG A 584 -14.46 -15.51 4.24
N ARG A 585 -15.45 -14.84 3.64
CA ARG A 585 -15.41 -13.40 3.32
C ARG A 585 -16.77 -12.75 3.47
N LEU A 586 -16.78 -11.42 3.55
CA LEU A 586 -18.00 -10.64 3.74
C LEU A 586 -18.61 -10.20 2.40
N ARG A 587 -19.91 -10.42 2.19
CA ARG A 587 -20.67 -9.82 1.09
C ARG A 587 -21.62 -8.77 1.65
N ILE A 588 -21.59 -7.58 1.06
CA ILE A 588 -22.42 -6.42 1.41
C ILE A 588 -23.50 -6.25 0.35
N PHE A 589 -24.72 -5.98 0.77
CA PHE A 589 -25.86 -5.78 -0.11
C PHE A 589 -26.37 -4.33 -0.03
N PRO A 590 -26.80 -3.76 -1.17
CA PRO A 590 -27.51 -2.49 -1.20
C PRO A 590 -28.88 -2.63 -0.52
N ASN A 591 -29.41 -1.52 0.00
CA ASN A 591 -30.71 -1.47 0.68
C ASN A 591 -31.92 -1.60 -0.24
#